data_AF-X1CK31-F1
#
_entry.id   AF-X1CK31-F1
#
_cell.length_a   1.000
_cell.length_b   1.000
_cell.length_c   1.000
_cell.angle_alpha   90.00
_cell.angle_beta   90.00
_cell.angle_gamma   90.00
#
_symmetry.space_group_name_H-M   'P 1'
#
loop_
_entity.id
_entity.type
_entity.pdbx_description
1 polymer ?
#
loop_
_entity_poly.entity_id
_entity_poly.type
_entity_poly.pdbx_seq_one_letter_code
_entity_poly.pdbx_strand_id
1 'polypeptide(L)'
;MFINYNFTDIETCYKLFKKEILDKINIKENRFGFEPEVTIKISRLNCRVYEVGISYYGRTYSEGKKINWKDGFRAIFVIIKYGIFRRK
;
A
#
# COMPACT_ATOMS: atom_id res chain seq x y z
N MET A 1 0.12 8.83 -13.05
CA MET A 1 0.68 7.95 -14.11
C MET A 1 0.51 6.45 -13.81
N PHE A 2 0.48 6.02 -12.54
CA PHE A 2 0.22 4.61 -12.16
C PHE A 2 -0.97 4.41 -11.23
N ILE A 3 -1.33 5.47 -10.50
CA ILE A 3 -2.43 5.58 -9.53
C ILE A 3 -3.04 6.96 -9.78
N ASN A 4 -4.37 7.09 -9.71
CA ASN A 4 -5.07 8.38 -9.87
C ASN A 4 -5.62 8.88 -8.52
N TYR A 5 -4.76 8.86 -7.50
CA TYR A 5 -5.03 9.40 -6.17
C TYR A 5 -3.84 10.21 -5.69
N ASN A 6 -4.12 11.26 -4.93
CA ASN A 6 -3.13 12.06 -4.23
C ASN A 6 -3.22 11.71 -2.74
N PHE A 7 -2.35 10.83 -2.27
CA PHE A 7 -2.23 10.46 -0.85
C PHE A 7 -1.05 11.20 -0.21
N THR A 8 -1.19 11.60 1.04
CA THR A 8 -0.07 12.13 1.84
C THR A 8 0.72 11.00 2.47
N ASP A 9 0.07 9.89 2.83
CA ASP A 9 0.71 8.68 3.36
C ASP A 9 0.06 7.41 2.80
N ILE A 10 0.89 6.53 2.24
CA ILE A 10 0.46 5.22 1.73
C ILE A 10 0.78 4.10 2.71
N GLU A 11 1.81 4.24 3.55
CA GLU A 11 2.32 3.19 4.46
C GLU A 11 1.69 3.28 5.85
N THR A 12 0.41 3.65 5.87
CA THR A 12 -0.39 4.03 7.05
C THR A 12 -0.63 2.89 8.04
N CYS A 13 -0.34 1.63 7.67
CA CYS A 13 -0.59 0.42 8.47
C CYS A 13 -2.06 0.20 8.88
N TYR A 14 -2.98 1.10 8.52
CA TYR A 14 -4.40 1.06 8.80
C TYR A 14 -5.16 1.39 7.52
N LYS A 15 -5.82 0.38 6.96
CA LYS A 15 -6.68 0.54 5.79
C LYS A 15 -7.97 -0.23 5.99
N LEU A 16 -9.09 0.43 5.73
CA LEU A 16 -10.41 -0.18 5.80
C LEU A 16 -10.96 -0.31 4.38
N PHE A 17 -11.48 -1.49 4.08
CA PHE A 17 -12.07 -1.80 2.79
C PHE A 17 -13.45 -2.40 2.97
N LYS A 18 -14.37 -2.09 2.06
CA LYS A 18 -15.55 -2.92 1.91
C LYS A 18 -15.13 -4.30 1.39
N LYS A 19 -15.72 -5.35 1.95
CA LYS A 19 -15.42 -6.73 1.55
C LYS A 19 -15.54 -6.96 0.04
N GLU A 20 -16.62 -6.46 -0.56
CA GLU A 20 -16.89 -6.55 -2.01
C GLU A 20 -15.80 -5.94 -2.91
N ILE A 21 -15.01 -5.01 -2.39
CA ILE A 21 -13.88 -4.39 -3.10
C ILE A 21 -12.65 -5.29 -2.96
N LEU A 22 -12.41 -5.80 -1.74
CA LEU A 22 -11.26 -6.65 -1.46
C LEU A 22 -11.34 -7.99 -2.21
N ASP A 23 -12.54 -8.56 -2.34
CA ASP A 23 -12.78 -9.81 -3.07
C ASP A 23 -12.44 -9.70 -4.58
N LYS A 24 -12.35 -8.49 -5.13
CA LYS A 24 -12.00 -8.25 -6.55
C LYS A 24 -10.49 -8.23 -6.81
N ILE A 25 -9.66 -8.28 -5.77
CA ILE A 25 -8.21 -8.16 -5.90
C ILE A 25 -7.50 -9.35 -5.23
N ASN A 26 -6.52 -9.92 -5.92
CA ASN A 26 -5.67 -10.97 -5.37
C ASN A 26 -4.34 -10.35 -4.93
N ILE A 27 -4.02 -10.37 -3.65
CA ILE A 27 -2.79 -9.79 -3.07
C ILE A 27 -1.69 -10.85 -3.04
N LYS A 28 -0.47 -10.49 -3.45
CA LYS A 28 0.65 -11.44 -3.60
C LYS A 28 1.93 -11.01 -2.89
N GLU A 29 2.09 -9.73 -2.61
CA GLU A 29 3.23 -9.21 -1.88
C GLU A 29 3.06 -9.42 -0.38
N ASN A 30 4.19 -9.62 0.29
CA ASN A 30 4.26 -9.81 1.72
C ASN A 30 4.96 -8.61 2.39
N ARG A 31 4.79 -8.49 3.71
CA ARG A 31 5.38 -7.40 4.51
C ARG A 31 4.98 -6.02 3.96
N PHE A 32 5.91 -5.07 3.94
CA PHE A 32 5.69 -3.70 3.43
C PHE A 32 5.44 -3.63 1.93
N GLY A 33 5.68 -4.70 1.16
CA GLY A 33 5.29 -4.73 -0.26
C GLY A 33 3.77 -4.75 -0.48
N PHE A 34 3.00 -5.09 0.56
CA PHE A 34 1.55 -5.09 0.53
C PHE A 34 0.96 -3.71 0.23
N GLU A 35 1.42 -2.68 0.94
CA GLU A 35 0.87 -1.32 0.90
C GLU A 35 0.88 -0.72 -0.53
N PRO A 36 1.99 -0.76 -1.29
CA PRO A 36 1.99 -0.30 -2.67
C PRO A 36 1.13 -1.18 -3.60
N GLU A 37 1.14 -2.51 -3.42
CA GLU A 37 0.34 -3.41 -4.26
C GLU A 37 -1.17 -3.15 -4.11
N VAL A 38 -1.67 -3.13 -2.87
CA VAL A 38 -3.10 -2.94 -2.59
C VAL A 38 -3.55 -1.57 -3.10
N THR A 39 -2.76 -0.52 -2.87
CA THR A 39 -3.09 0.85 -3.29
C THR A 39 -3.19 0.95 -4.81
N ILE A 40 -2.24 0.37 -5.55
CA ILE A 40 -2.28 0.34 -7.02
C ILE A 40 -3.51 -0.40 -7.51
N LYS A 41 -3.82 -1.57 -6.93
CA LYS A 41 -4.98 -2.39 -7.36
C LYS A 41 -6.32 -1.71 -7.08
N ILE A 42 -6.47 -1.11 -5.90
CA ILE A 42 -7.67 -0.35 -5.54
C ILE A 42 -7.88 0.84 -6.48
N SER A 43 -6.80 1.53 -6.85
CA SER A 43 -6.90 2.67 -7.78
C SER A 43 -7.42 2.33 -9.17
N ARG A 44 -7.34 1.07 -9.57
CA ARG A 44 -7.86 0.59 -10.86
C ARG A 44 -9.32 0.20 -10.81
N LEU A 45 -9.84 -0.07 -9.63
CA LEU A 45 -11.27 -0.31 -9.41
C LEU A 45 -12.08 0.98 -9.39
N ASN A 46 -11.44 2.15 -9.60
CA ASN A 46 -12.06 3.47 -9.58
C ASN A 46 -12.94 3.70 -8.33
N CYS A 47 -12.47 3.21 -7.18
CA CYS A 47 -13.17 3.35 -5.91
C CYS A 47 -13.06 4.79 -5.39
N ARG A 48 -13.95 5.19 -4.50
CA ARG A 48 -13.74 6.42 -3.70
C ARG A 48 -12.87 6.06 -2.51
N VAL A 49 -11.76 6.77 -2.35
CA VAL A 49 -10.82 6.57 -1.23
C VAL A 49 -10.70 7.88 -0.47
N TYR A 50 -10.70 7.79 0.86
CA TYR A 50 -10.56 8.93 1.75
C TYR A 50 -9.36 8.71 2.66
N GLU A 51 -8.56 9.75 2.82
CA GLU A 51 -7.48 9.79 3.79
C GLU A 51 -8.02 10.42 5.08
N VAL A 52 -7.85 9.73 6.20
CA VAL A 52 -8.29 10.18 7.52
C VAL A 52 -7.06 10.30 8.39
N GLY A 53 -6.82 11.49 8.94
CA GLY A 53 -5.68 11.73 9.82
C GLY A 53 -5.76 10.89 11.09
N ILE A 54 -4.64 10.28 11.48
CA ILE A 54 -4.50 9.51 12.71
C ILE A 54 -3.29 10.02 13.51
N SER A 55 -3.35 9.86 14.83
CA SER A 55 -2.19 10.04 15.69
C SER A 55 -1.49 8.68 15.84
N TYR A 56 -0.20 8.62 15.50
CA TYR A 56 0.60 7.40 15.61
C TYR A 56 1.81 7.62 16.52
N TYR A 57 1.96 6.77 17.53
CA TYR A 57 3.15 6.72 18.37
C TYR A 57 4.09 5.63 17.84
N GLY A 58 5.14 6.06 17.15
CA GLY A 58 6.08 5.16 16.47
C GLY A 58 7.03 4.45 17.44
N ARG A 59 7.30 3.16 17.16
CA ARG A 59 8.36 2.40 17.83
C ARG A 59 9.73 2.74 17.27
N THR A 60 10.72 2.80 18.14
CA THR A 60 12.15 2.86 17.85
C THR A 60 12.69 1.49 17.40
N TYR A 61 13.90 1.48 16.84
CA TYR A 61 14.56 0.23 16.43
C TYR A 61 14.84 -0.71 17.62
N SER A 62 15.16 -0.17 18.80
CA SER A 62 15.33 -0.94 20.04
C SER A 62 14.02 -1.53 20.55
N GLU A 63 12.89 -0.87 20.33
CA GLU A 63 11.53 -1.38 20.60
C GLU A 63 11.04 -2.40 19.55
N GLY A 64 11.94 -2.90 18.69
CA GLY A 64 11.66 -3.95 17.73
C GLY A 64 10.93 -3.46 16.48
N LYS A 65 11.27 -2.27 15.97
CA LYS A 65 10.80 -1.80 14.65
C LYS A 65 11.28 -2.77 13.56
N LYS A 66 10.34 -3.37 12.82
CA LYS A 66 10.61 -4.45 11.85
C LYS A 66 10.95 -3.98 10.43
N ILE A 67 10.75 -2.69 10.13
CA ILE A 67 11.04 -2.11 8.81
C ILE A 67 12.53 -1.82 8.67
N ASN A 68 13.08 -2.04 7.49
CA ASN A 68 14.47 -1.76 7.16
C ASN A 68 14.58 -1.19 5.74
N TRP A 69 15.77 -0.72 5.37
CA TRP A 69 16.04 -0.11 4.07
C TRP A 69 15.77 -1.03 2.86
N LYS A 70 15.83 -2.37 3.03
CA LYS A 70 15.46 -3.32 1.96
C LYS A 70 13.97 -3.28 1.65
N ASP A 71 13.12 -2.92 2.62
CA ASP A 71 11.69 -2.73 2.39
C ASP A 71 11.45 -1.54 1.44
N GLY A 72 12.27 -0.50 1.49
CA GLY A 72 12.23 0.63 0.54
C GLY A 72 12.54 0.21 -0.90
N PHE A 73 13.60 -0.58 -1.11
CA PHE A 73 13.90 -1.15 -2.43
C PHE A 73 12.78 -2.08 -2.92
N ARG A 74 12.20 -2.89 -2.01
CA ARG A 74 11.06 -3.74 -2.34
C ARG A 74 9.85 -2.91 -2.76
N ALA A 75 9.54 -1.82 -2.06
CA ALA A 75 8.43 -0.93 -2.40
C ALA A 75 8.59 -0.35 -3.81
N ILE A 76 9.78 0.14 -4.18
CA ILE A 76 10.06 0.63 -5.54
C ILE A 76 9.83 -0.47 -6.58
N PHE A 77 10.35 -1.67 -6.33
CA PHE A 77 10.15 -2.82 -7.22
C PHE A 77 8.66 -3.17 -7.38
N VAL A 78 7.88 -3.16 -6.29
CA VAL A 78 6.44 -3.43 -6.32
C VAL A 78 5.70 -2.35 -7.12
N ILE A 79 6.02 -1.07 -6.90
CA ILE A 79 5.43 0.05 -7.66
C ILE A 79 5.68 -0.13 -9.16
N ILE A 80 6.90 -0.49 -9.55
CA ILE A 80 7.24 -0.74 -10.96
C ILE A 80 6.49 -1.97 -11.50
N LYS A 81 6.56 -3.10 -10.78
CA LYS A 81 5.95 -4.38 -11.16
C LYS A 81 4.44 -4.26 -11.37
N TYR A 82 3.73 -3.69 -10.40
CA TYR A 82 2.28 -3.57 -10.48
C TYR A 82 1.84 -2.30 -11.20
N GLY A 83 2.56 -1.19 -11.08
CA GLY A 83 2.20 0.07 -11.75
C GLY A 83 2.33 -0.02 -13.28
N ILE A 84 3.39 -0.66 -13.79
CA ILE A 84 3.69 -0.71 -15.23
C ILE A 84 3.22 -2.01 -15.88
N PHE A 85 3.63 -3.17 -15.35
CA PHE A 85 3.59 -4.43 -16.11
C PHE A 85 2.32 -5.25 -15.89
N ARG A 86 1.75 -5.27 -14.68
CA ARG A 86 0.52 -6.01 -14.39
C ARG A 86 -0.67 -5.07 -14.38
N ARG A 87 -1.45 -5.02 -15.46
CA ARG A 87 -2.69 -4.23 -15.58
C ARG A 87 -4.00 -4.99 -15.30
N LYS A 88 -3.92 -6.24 -14.82
CA LYS A 88 -5.06 -7.02 -14.34
C LYS A 88 -4.78 -7.53 -12.94
#